data_AF-A0A7T8HI07-F1
#
_entry.id   AF-A0A7T8HI07-F1
#
_cell.length_a   1.000
_cell.length_b   1.000
_cell.length_c   1.000
_cell.angle_alpha   90.00
_cell.angle_beta   90.00
_cell.angle_gamma   90.00
#
_symmetry.space_group_name_H-M   'P 1'
#
loop_
_entity.id
_entity.type
_entity.pdbx_description
1 polymer ?
#
loop_
_entity_poly.entity_id
_entity_poly.type
_entity_poly.pdbx_seq_one_letter_code
_entity_poly.pdbx_strand_id
1 'polypeptide(L)' 'PCILIFDSLATGSRARVVATLRDYLMCEHKAKKGSERSFTKENIMGHCPKVPQQPNFSDCGIFLLQYVESFFK' A
#
# COMPACT_ATOMS: atom_id res chain seq x y z
N PRO A 1 0.02 1.76 -13.02
CA PRO A 1 -0.43 1.09 -11.77
C PRO A 1 0.43 1.60 -10.62
N CYS A 2 -0.09 1.63 -9.39
CA CYS A 2 0.66 2.09 -8.23
C CYS A 2 0.19 1.39 -6.95
N ILE A 3 0.98 1.50 -5.88
CA ILE A 3 0.61 1.08 -4.54
C ILE A 3 0.40 2.34 -3.71
N LEU A 4 -0.81 2.51 -3.18
CA LEU A 4 -1.15 3.61 -2.29
C LEU A 4 -1.05 3.15 -0.83
N ILE A 5 -0.32 3.90 0.00
CA ILE A 5 -0.22 3.66 1.44
C ILE A 5 -0.98 4.76 2.16
N PHE A 6 -2.08 4.38 2.81
CA PHE A 6 -2.84 5.21 3.73
C PHE A 6 -2.39 4.89 5.15
N ASP A 7 -1.72 5.85 5.80
CA ASP A 7 -1.14 5.69 7.13
C ASP A 7 -1.48 6.94 7.95
N SER A 8 -2.11 6.73 9.11
CA SER A 8 -2.53 7.80 10.03
C SER A 8 -1.42 8.26 10.99
N LEU A 9 -0.29 7.56 11.06
CA LEU A 9 0.87 7.92 11.89
C LEU A 9 2.10 8.31 11.07
N ALA A 10 2.11 7.99 9.77
CA ALA A 10 3.27 8.14 8.89
C ALA A 10 4.55 7.47 9.45
N THR A 11 4.39 6.42 10.26
CA THR A 11 5.49 5.70 10.93
C THR A 11 5.94 4.47 10.15
N GLY A 12 7.23 4.16 10.20
CA GLY A 12 7.79 2.93 9.63
C GLY A 12 8.28 3.02 8.18
N SER A 13 8.83 1.91 7.67
CA SER A 13 9.47 1.85 6.35
C SER A 13 8.45 1.57 5.24
N ARG A 14 7.81 2.63 4.74
CA ARG A 14 6.89 2.61 3.58
C ARG A 14 7.55 2.00 2.34
N ALA A 15 8.83 2.30 2.10
CA ALA A 15 9.57 1.74 0.97
C ALA A 15 9.69 0.21 1.03
N ARG A 16 9.90 -0.37 2.23
CA ARG A 16 9.98 -1.82 2.42
C ARG A 16 8.64 -2.48 2.15
N VAL A 17 7.54 -1.92 2.65
CA VAL A 17 6.18 -2.43 2.41
C VAL A 17 5.90 -2.50 0.90
N VAL A 18 6.19 -1.43 0.17
CA VAL A 18 5.98 -1.39 -1.29
C VAL A 18 6.86 -2.43 -2.00
N ALA A 19 8.12 -2.62 -1.59
CA ALA A 19 9.00 -3.63 -2.17
C ALA A 19 8.44 -5.04 -1.98
N THR A 20 8.05 -5.39 -0.74
CA THR A 20 7.45 -6.70 -0.43
C THR A 20 6.17 -6.95 -1.21
N LEU A 21 5.32 -5.95 -1.38
CA LEU A 21 4.10 -6.07 -2.19
C LEU A 21 4.40 -6.29 -3.68
N ARG A 22 5.45 -5.68 -4.23
CA ARG A 22 5.88 -5.97 -5.61
C ARG A 22 6.38 -7.39 -5.75
N ASP A 23 7.18 -7.88 -4.81
CA ASP A 23 7.66 -9.27 -4.80
C ASP A 23 6.50 -10.25 -4.75
N TYR A 24 5.52 -10.00 -3.87
CA TYR A 24 4.29 -10.78 -3.82
C TYR A 24 3.54 -10.76 -5.16
N LEU A 25 3.37 -9.60 -5.78
CA LEU A 25 2.68 -9.51 -7.07
C LEU A 25 3.42 -10.29 -8.17
N MET A 26 4.75 -10.35 -8.16
CA MET A 26 5.52 -11.15 -9.13
C MET A 26 5.21 -12.64 -8.96
N CYS A 27 5.23 -13.13 -7.73
CA CYS A 27 4.88 -14.51 -7.38
C CYS A 27 3.43 -14.84 -7.77
N GLU A 28 2.49 -13.97 -7.40
CA GLU A 28 1.06 -14.13 -7.66
C GLU A 28 0.75 -14.13 -9.17
N HIS A 29 1.41 -13.26 -9.93
CA HIS A 29 1.26 -13.19 -11.38
C HIS A 29 1.77 -14.48 -12.05
N LYS A 30 2.94 -14.98 -11.64
CA LYS A 30 3.46 -16.26 -12.12
C LYS A 30 2.50 -17.41 -11.80
N ALA A 31 2.00 -17.48 -10.57
CA ALA A 31 1.08 -18.52 -10.12
C ALA A 31 -0.26 -18.51 -10.86
N LYS A 32 -0.85 -17.33 -11.10
CA LYS A 32 -2.20 -17.21 -11.68
C LYS A 32 -2.24 -17.03 -13.20
N LYS A 33 -1.16 -16.53 -13.82
CA LYS A 33 -1.11 -16.22 -15.25
C LYS A 33 -0.11 -17.07 -16.02
N GLY A 34 0.74 -17.84 -15.34
CA GLY A 34 1.71 -18.73 -15.98
C GLY A 34 2.88 -18.01 -16.68
N SER A 35 2.96 -16.68 -16.57
CA SER A 35 4.00 -15.85 -17.15
C SER A 35 4.73 -15.07 -16.07
N GLU A 36 6.02 -14.81 -16.29
CA GLU A 36 6.76 -13.88 -15.44
C GLU A 36 6.47 -12.43 -15.85
N ARG A 37 6.32 -11.57 -14.85
CA ARG A 37 6.18 -10.13 -15.05
C ARG A 37 6.96 -9.41 -13.97
N SER A 38 7.84 -8.50 -14.36
CA SER A 38 8.60 -7.69 -13.42
C SER A 38 7.73 -6.56 -12.87
N PHE A 39 7.69 -6.44 -11.54
CA PHE A 39 7.09 -5.28 -10.86
C PHE A 39 8.22 -4.49 -10.18
N THR A 40 8.58 -3.35 -10.76
CA THR A 40 9.70 -2.51 -10.34
C THR A 40 9.22 -1.19 -9.75
N LYS A 41 10.15 -0.37 -9.24
CA LYS A 41 9.84 0.93 -8.68
C LYS A 41 9.29 1.92 -9.71
N GLU A 42 9.69 1.75 -10.96
CA GLU A 42 9.34 2.60 -12.09
C GLU A 42 7.96 2.24 -12.65
N ASN A 43 7.60 0.95 -12.67
CA ASN A 43 6.34 0.50 -13.28
C ASN A 43 5.16 0.42 -12.29
N ILE A 44 5.44 0.21 -10.99
CA ILE A 44 4.47 0.27 -9.90
C ILE A 44 5.07 1.12 -8.79
N MET A 45 4.91 2.44 -8.89
CA MET A 45 5.41 3.36 -7.87
C MET A 45 4.58 3.24 -6.58
N GLY A 46 5.23 3.45 -5.44
CA GLY A 46 4.54 3.60 -4.15
C GLY A 46 4.26 5.07 -3.87
N HIS A 47 3.03 5.41 -3.47
CA HIS A 47 2.64 6.76 -3.08
C HIS A 47 2.00 6.79 -1.70
N CYS A 48 2.16 7.92 -1.01
CA CYS A 48 1.57 8.18 0.29
C CYS A 48 0.69 9.43 0.15
N PRO A 49 -0.61 9.28 -0.10
CA PRO A 49 -1.53 10.41 -0.18
C PRO A 49 -1.54 11.21 1.12
N LYS A 50 -1.87 12.50 1.02
CA LYS A 50 -2.14 13.32 2.21
C LYS A 50 -3.50 12.90 2.76
N VAL A 51 -3.51 12.37 3.98
CA VAL A 51 -4.70 11.83 4.65
C VAL A 51 -4.76 12.34 6.08
N PRO A 52 -5.96 12.46 6.69
CA PRO A 52 -6.10 12.84 8.09
C PRO A 52 -5.19 12.01 9.01
N GLN A 53 -4.45 12.63 9.91
CA GLN A 53 -3.54 11.92 10.82
C GLN A 53 -4.18 11.75 12.19
N GLN A 54 -3.87 10.65 12.88
CA GLN A 54 -4.35 10.43 14.24
C GLN A 54 -3.44 11.13 15.26
N PRO A 55 -4.00 11.66 16.36
CA PRO A 55 -3.21 12.33 17.40
C PRO A 55 -2.65 11.36 18.47
N ASN A 56 -2.97 10.08 18.39
CA ASN A 56 -2.63 9.05 19.39
C ASN A 56 -2.12 7.75 18.73
N PHE A 57 -1.81 6.74 19.54
CA PHE A 57 -1.30 5.45 19.06
C PHE A 57 -2.31 4.30 19.15
N SER A 58 -3.59 4.59 19.42
CA SER A 58 -4.65 3.60 19.60
C SER A 58 -5.64 3.52 18.44
N ASP A 59 -5.81 4.62 17.70
CA ASP A 59 -6.94 4.79 16.78
C ASP A 59 -6.59 4.39 15.33
N CYS A 60 -5.44 3.77 15.08
CA CYS A 60 -4.99 3.40 13.73
C CYS A 60 -6.02 2.56 12.98
N GLY A 61 -6.71 1.64 13.68
CA GLY A 61 -7.77 0.81 13.13
C GLY A 61 -9.01 1.61 12.73
N ILE A 62 -9.38 2.64 13.49
CA ILE A 62 -10.52 3.51 13.16
C ILE A 62 -10.22 4.32 11.89
N PHE A 63 -9.01 4.88 11.79
CA PHE A 63 -8.58 5.60 10.60
C PHE A 63 -8.53 4.68 9.37
N LEU A 64 -8.10 3.42 9.53
CA LEU A 64 -8.14 2.44 8.44
C LEU A 64 -9.57 2.27 7.90
N LEU A 65 -10.56 2.08 8.79
CA LEU A 65 -11.96 1.94 8.39
C LEU A 65 -12.47 3.22 7.69
N GLN A 66 -12.16 4.38 8.23
CA GLN A 66 -12.54 5.66 7.63
C GLN A 66 -11.90 5.86 6.24
N TYR A 67 -10.64 5.48 6.06
CA TYR A 67 -9.98 5.57 4.75
C TYR A 67 -10.65 4.67 3.71
N VAL A 68 -10.99 3.44 4.09
CA VAL A 68 -11.69 2.50 3.21
C VAL A 68 -13.08 3.04 2.85
N GLU A 69 -13.84 3.51 3.83
CA GLU A 69 -15.17 4.10 3.59
C GLU A 69 -15.08 5.32 2.65
N SER A 70 -14.16 6.25 2.92
CA SER A 70 -13.97 7.45 2.09
C SER A 70 -13.41 7.13 0.70
N PHE A 71 -12.70 6.01 0.52
CA PHE A 71 -12.18 5.59 -0.79
C PHE A 71 -13.27 5.07 -1.72
N PHE A 72 -14.34 4.48 -1.16
CA PHE A 72 -15.45 3.90 -1.92
C PHE A 72 -16.68 4.82 -2.03
N LYS A 73 -16.67 5.98 -1.37
CA LYS A 73 -17.67 7.05 -1.54
C LYS A 73 -17.24 8.01 -2.64
#